data_AF-A0A941GP39-F1
#
_entry.id   AF-A0A941GP39-F1
#
_cell.length_a   1.000
_cell.length_b   1.000
_cell.length_c   1.000
_cell.angle_alpha   90.00
_cell.angle_beta   90.00
_cell.angle_gamma   90.00
#
_symmetry.space_group_name_H-M   'P 1'
#
loop_
_entity.id
_entity.type
_entity.pdbx_description
1 polymer ?
#
loop_
_entity_poly.entity_id
_entity_poly.type
_entity_poly.pdbx_seq_one_letter_code
_entity_poly.pdbx_strand_id
1 'polypeptide(L)'
;MPQTLLVGRSEVEAWLNRWTEINGNINKILPSPRSENRGNGEINAEITAYSFDRVVVTDSAAIAQFLIANNFHFENNCAVLSITGYPENIFNTVLEMLRRNPELKVYAIHDASPRGVALVNYLRTNPNWFSASTATIYDLGLIPRQVIKNPKLFMGNSQESAQEGRRLGPEIRSSLSAEEVTWLESGNFVELESFSPRKLLQIITQGIALSRSSIDSEAVTNLNYDDGDTYSSVGIFLVDSFG
;
A
#
# COMPACT_ATOMS: atom_id res chain seq x y z
N MET A 1 -11.02 16.06 12.02
CA MET A 1 -11.41 17.10 11.04
C MET A 1 -10.45 16.98 9.87
N PRO A 2 -10.93 16.84 8.63
CA PRO A 2 -10.06 16.79 7.47
C PRO A 2 -9.27 18.10 7.35
N GLN A 3 -7.99 18.00 7.00
CA GLN A 3 -7.12 19.17 6.86
C GLN A 3 -7.09 19.61 5.40
N THR A 4 -7.30 20.91 5.16
CA THR A 4 -7.19 21.48 3.81
C THR A 4 -5.72 21.72 3.49
N LEU A 5 -5.21 21.11 2.42
CA LEU A 5 -3.89 21.42 1.91
C LEU A 5 -3.91 22.86 1.34
N LEU A 6 -3.17 23.77 1.99
CA LEU A 6 -3.12 25.19 1.61
C LEU A 6 -2.13 25.47 0.48
N VAL A 7 -1.33 24.48 0.08
CA VAL A 7 -0.24 24.63 -0.89
C VAL A 7 -0.52 23.73 -2.09
N GLY A 8 -0.50 24.31 -3.28
CA GLY A 8 -0.66 23.57 -4.53
C GLY A 8 0.61 22.82 -4.92
N ARG A 9 0.46 21.74 -5.70
CA ARG A 9 1.58 20.97 -6.25
C ARG A 9 2.56 21.83 -7.04
N SER A 10 2.06 22.77 -7.84
CA SER A 10 2.89 23.70 -8.62
C SER A 10 3.73 24.63 -7.75
N GLU A 11 3.22 25.01 -6.58
CA GLU A 11 3.97 25.83 -5.63
C GLU A 11 5.10 25.02 -4.97
N VAL A 12 4.80 23.78 -4.56
CA VAL A 12 5.82 22.86 -4.04
C VAL A 12 6.91 22.60 -5.08
N GLU A 13 6.53 22.33 -6.33
CA GLU A 13 7.48 22.12 -7.45
C GLU A 13 8.33 23.38 -7.69
N ALA A 14 7.73 24.57 -7.67
CA ALA A 14 8.46 25.83 -7.79
C ALA A 14 9.45 26.05 -6.63
N TRP A 15 9.08 25.68 -5.40
CA TRP A 15 9.97 25.78 -4.25
C TRP A 15 11.11 24.78 -4.33
N LEU A 16 10.83 23.55 -4.75
CA LEU A 16 11.83 22.51 -4.95
C LEU A 16 12.83 22.88 -6.05
N ASN A 17 12.35 23.45 -7.16
CA ASN A 17 13.20 23.92 -8.26
C ASN A 17 14.16 25.02 -7.77
N ARG A 18 13.65 26.04 -7.07
CA ARG A 18 14.49 27.11 -6.50
C ARG A 18 15.52 26.58 -5.50
N TRP A 19 15.12 25.61 -4.66
CA TRP A 19 16.05 24.98 -3.72
C TRP A 19 17.16 24.23 -4.46
N THR A 20 16.81 23.49 -5.52
CA THR A 20 17.74 22.69 -6.33
C THR A 20 18.73 23.57 -7.11
N GLU A 21 18.30 24.74 -7.60
CA GLU A 21 19.18 25.71 -8.25
C GLU A 21 20.31 26.19 -7.32
N ILE A 22 20.03 26.33 -6.02
CA ILE A 22 20.97 26.83 -5.02
C ILE A 22 21.84 25.70 -4.44
N ASN A 23 21.25 24.53 -4.18
CA ASN A 23 21.88 23.46 -3.40
C ASN A 23 22.29 22.23 -4.22
N GLY A 24 21.95 22.21 -5.52
CA GLY A 24 22.18 21.06 -6.39
C GLY A 24 21.11 19.96 -6.26
N ASN A 25 21.33 18.85 -6.97
CA ASN A 25 20.36 17.77 -7.10
C ASN A 25 20.16 16.97 -5.80
N ILE A 26 18.90 16.62 -5.52
CA ILE A 26 18.55 15.73 -4.41
C ILE A 26 18.56 14.28 -4.90
N ASN A 27 19.62 13.55 -4.59
CA ASN A 27 19.88 12.21 -5.13
C ASN A 27 18.87 11.12 -4.70
N LYS A 28 18.06 11.37 -3.67
CA LYS A 28 17.16 10.36 -3.07
C LYS A 28 15.67 10.67 -3.22
N ILE A 29 15.31 11.67 -4.02
CA ILE A 29 13.90 11.89 -4.39
C ILE A 29 13.51 10.84 -5.42
N LEU A 30 12.43 10.11 -5.15
CA LEU A 30 11.87 9.19 -6.11
C LEU A 30 11.22 9.97 -7.26
N PRO A 31 11.47 9.59 -8.53
CA PRO A 31 10.75 10.18 -9.65
C PRO A 31 9.30 9.73 -9.62
N SER A 32 8.41 10.39 -10.37
CA SER A 32 7.04 9.90 -10.49
C SER A 32 7.04 8.46 -11.03
N PRO A 33 6.20 7.53 -10.53
CA PRO A 33 6.25 6.12 -10.90
C PRO A 33 6.09 5.83 -12.41
N ARG A 34 5.48 6.77 -13.14
CA ARG A 34 5.28 6.73 -14.60
C ARG A 34 6.42 7.35 -15.42
N SER A 35 7.39 8.00 -14.78
CA SER A 35 8.39 8.82 -15.48
C SER A 35 9.58 8.05 -16.03
N GLU A 36 9.67 6.73 -15.82
CA GLU A 36 10.74 5.93 -16.41
C GLU A 36 10.28 5.20 -17.68
N ASN A 37 10.03 6.01 -18.70
CA ASN A 37 10.26 5.58 -20.07
C ASN A 37 11.78 5.51 -20.29
N ARG A 38 12.45 4.49 -19.72
CA ARG A 38 13.86 4.19 -19.99
C ARG A 38 14.06 2.69 -20.21
N GLY A 39 13.80 2.33 -21.45
CA GLY A 39 14.45 1.22 -22.13
C GLY A 39 13.70 -0.10 -22.03
N ASN A 40 13.71 -0.82 -23.14
CA ASN A 40 13.70 -2.27 -23.18
C ASN A 40 14.89 -2.80 -22.34
N GLY A 41 14.89 -2.58 -21.03
CA GLY A 41 15.78 -3.26 -20.12
C GLY A 41 15.42 -4.72 -20.27
N GLU A 42 16.32 -5.51 -20.86
CA GLU A 42 16.21 -6.96 -20.89
C GLU A 42 15.69 -7.39 -19.52
N ILE A 43 14.56 -8.10 -19.49
CA ILE A 43 14.06 -8.74 -18.28
C ILE A 43 15.27 -9.47 -17.72
N ASN A 44 15.86 -8.97 -16.63
CA ASN A 44 17.09 -9.52 -16.11
C ASN A 44 16.81 -11.02 -15.90
N ALA A 45 17.57 -11.89 -16.55
CA ALA A 45 17.38 -13.34 -16.48
C ALA A 45 17.43 -13.85 -15.02
N GLU A 46 17.98 -13.05 -14.10
CA GLU A 46 17.94 -13.29 -12.66
C GLU A 46 16.53 -13.21 -12.06
N ILE A 47 15.63 -12.38 -12.60
CA ILE A 47 14.23 -12.25 -12.13
C ILE A 47 13.44 -13.52 -12.44
N THR A 48 13.66 -14.11 -13.63
CA THR A 48 13.01 -15.38 -14.00
C THR A 48 13.64 -16.59 -13.28
N ALA A 49 14.85 -16.46 -12.77
CA ALA A 49 15.49 -17.46 -11.90
C ALA A 49 15.00 -17.38 -10.44
N TYR A 50 14.38 -16.26 -10.04
CA TYR A 50 13.89 -16.06 -8.68
C TYR A 50 12.49 -16.64 -8.48
N SER A 51 12.36 -17.63 -7.59
CA SER A 51 11.06 -18.12 -7.15
C SER A 51 10.59 -17.29 -5.95
N PHE A 52 9.55 -16.49 -6.14
CA PHE A 52 8.92 -15.75 -5.06
C PHE A 52 7.87 -16.64 -4.37
N ASP A 53 8.08 -16.92 -3.09
CA ASP A 53 7.09 -17.54 -2.20
C ASP A 53 6.04 -16.53 -1.72
N ARG A 54 6.29 -15.23 -1.94
CA ARG A 54 5.52 -14.12 -1.40
C ARG A 54 5.40 -12.97 -2.39
N VAL A 55 4.29 -12.24 -2.31
CA VAL A 55 4.10 -10.97 -3.02
C VAL A 55 3.44 -9.94 -2.12
N VAL A 56 3.94 -8.71 -2.16
CA VAL A 56 3.25 -7.52 -1.67
C VAL A 56 2.54 -6.85 -2.84
N VAL A 57 1.23 -6.62 -2.71
CA VAL A 57 0.42 -5.95 -3.72
C VAL A 57 -0.14 -4.65 -3.17
N THR A 58 0.06 -3.56 -3.90
CA THR A 58 -0.33 -2.20 -3.50
C THR A 58 -1.43 -1.63 -4.38
N ASP A 59 -2.24 -0.71 -3.85
CA ASP A 59 -3.16 0.11 -4.66
C ASP A 59 -2.45 1.29 -5.36
N SER A 60 -1.32 1.77 -4.78
CA SER A 60 -0.50 2.89 -5.26
C SER A 60 0.83 2.47 -5.89
N ALA A 61 1.11 2.97 -7.09
CA ALA A 61 2.41 2.80 -7.75
C ALA A 61 3.55 3.47 -6.96
N ALA A 62 3.27 4.57 -6.26
CA ALA A 62 4.26 5.28 -5.44
C ALA A 62 4.72 4.43 -4.26
N ILE A 63 3.79 3.74 -3.59
CA ILE A 63 4.13 2.79 -2.51
C ILE A 63 4.93 1.60 -3.05
N ALA A 64 4.57 1.05 -4.21
CA ALA A 64 5.34 -0.04 -4.81
C ALA A 64 6.78 0.40 -5.16
N GLN A 65 6.93 1.57 -5.81
CA GLN A 65 8.24 2.17 -6.11
C GLN A 65 9.04 2.44 -4.83
N PHE A 66 8.39 2.98 -3.80
CA PHE A 66 8.99 3.23 -2.49
C PHE A 66 9.58 1.94 -1.89
N LEU A 67 8.83 0.85 -1.88
CA LEU A 67 9.32 -0.43 -1.36
C LEU A 67 10.49 -0.98 -2.17
N ILE A 68 10.41 -0.89 -3.50
CA ILE A 68 11.49 -1.35 -4.38
C ILE A 68 12.76 -0.53 -4.17
N ALA A 69 12.64 0.80 -4.10
CA ALA A 69 13.77 1.71 -3.89
C ALA A 69 14.44 1.54 -2.52
N ASN A 70 13.73 0.99 -1.53
CA ASN A 70 14.27 0.63 -0.22
C ASN A 70 14.70 -0.85 -0.13
N ASN A 71 14.91 -1.54 -1.26
CA ASN A 71 15.34 -2.94 -1.33
C ASN A 71 14.44 -3.95 -0.58
N PHE A 72 13.18 -3.57 -0.30
CA PHE A 72 12.27 -4.37 0.51
C PHE A 72 12.05 -5.78 -0.05
N HIS A 73 11.89 -5.87 -1.37
CA HIS A 73 11.69 -7.11 -2.13
C HIS A 73 12.84 -8.11 -1.94
N PHE A 74 14.08 -7.62 -1.87
CA PHE A 74 15.26 -8.45 -1.64
C PHE A 74 15.34 -8.90 -0.18
N GLU A 75 15.20 -7.99 0.77
CA GLU A 75 15.28 -8.28 2.21
C GLU A 75 14.18 -9.24 2.68
N ASN A 76 12.99 -9.16 2.08
CA ASN A 76 11.84 -9.98 2.45
C ASN A 76 11.60 -11.17 1.52
N ASN A 77 12.45 -11.40 0.51
CA ASN A 77 12.27 -12.45 -0.51
C ASN A 77 10.85 -12.44 -1.10
N CYS A 78 10.38 -11.28 -1.54
CA CYS A 78 9.03 -11.14 -2.06
C CYS A 78 9.00 -10.28 -3.32
N ALA A 79 8.06 -10.57 -4.22
CA ALA A 79 7.72 -9.64 -5.29
C ALA A 79 6.97 -8.43 -4.73
N VAL A 80 7.06 -7.28 -5.41
CA VAL A 80 6.28 -6.07 -5.10
C VAL A 80 5.60 -5.61 -6.37
N LEU A 81 4.27 -5.56 -6.37
CA LEU A 81 3.45 -5.15 -7.51
C LEU A 81 2.41 -4.11 -7.08
N SER A 82 1.97 -3.26 -8.00
CA SER A 82 0.79 -2.41 -7.82
C SER A 82 -0.32 -2.84 -8.76
N ILE A 83 -1.59 -2.69 -8.35
CA ILE A 83 -2.75 -2.90 -9.22
C ILE A 83 -2.80 -1.94 -10.42
N THR A 84 -1.95 -0.91 -10.43
CA THR A 84 -1.75 -0.01 -11.55
C THR A 84 -0.91 -0.59 -12.70
N GLY A 85 -0.32 -1.78 -12.51
CA GLY A 85 0.59 -2.39 -13.48
C GLY A 85 2.08 -2.11 -13.21
N TYR A 86 2.42 -1.49 -12.08
CA TYR A 86 3.81 -1.21 -11.71
C TYR A 86 4.47 -2.40 -10.99
N PRO A 87 5.77 -2.69 -11.22
CA PRO A 87 6.65 -2.08 -12.22
C PRO A 87 6.36 -2.59 -13.65
N GLU A 88 6.15 -1.67 -14.59
CA GLU A 88 5.57 -1.96 -15.92
C GLU A 88 6.37 -2.98 -16.74
N ASN A 89 7.70 -2.91 -16.69
CA ASN A 89 8.61 -3.72 -17.50
C ASN A 89 8.59 -5.21 -17.17
N ILE A 90 8.29 -5.58 -15.92
CA ILE A 90 8.29 -6.97 -15.45
C ILE A 90 6.93 -7.45 -14.94
N PHE A 91 5.93 -6.56 -14.90
CA PHE A 91 4.64 -6.81 -14.26
C PHE A 91 3.98 -8.12 -14.71
N ASN A 92 3.77 -8.29 -16.01
CA ASN A 92 3.08 -9.46 -16.54
C ASN A 92 3.86 -10.76 -16.27
N THR A 93 5.17 -10.73 -16.48
CA THR A 93 6.06 -11.87 -16.25
C THR A 93 6.03 -12.32 -14.80
N VAL A 94 6.18 -11.39 -13.86
CA VAL A 94 6.15 -11.69 -12.42
C VAL A 94 4.77 -12.16 -12.00
N LEU A 95 3.69 -11.52 -12.47
CA LEU A 95 2.33 -11.92 -12.13
C LEU A 95 2.00 -13.33 -12.62
N GLU A 96 2.42 -13.71 -13.83
CA GLU A 96 2.27 -15.07 -14.34
C GLU A 96 3.02 -16.11 -13.49
N MET A 97 4.24 -15.80 -13.05
CA MET A 97 5.01 -16.68 -12.17
C MET A 97 4.31 -16.87 -10.82
N LEU A 98 3.86 -15.78 -10.21
CA LEU A 98 3.15 -15.79 -8.93
C LEU A 98 1.86 -16.62 -9.00
N ARG A 99 1.07 -16.48 -10.07
CA ARG A 99 -0.18 -17.22 -10.25
C ARG A 99 -0.01 -18.73 -10.36
N ARG A 100 1.18 -19.21 -10.73
CA ARG A 100 1.50 -20.65 -10.83
C ARG A 100 2.00 -21.23 -9.51
N ASN A 101 2.28 -20.39 -8.50
CA ASN A 101 2.76 -20.85 -7.20
C ASN A 101 1.59 -21.20 -6.27
N PRO A 102 1.35 -22.49 -5.97
CA PRO A 102 0.23 -22.91 -5.10
C PRO A 102 0.44 -22.52 -3.64
N GLU A 103 1.69 -22.30 -3.22
CA GLU A 103 2.07 -21.94 -1.85
C GLU A 103 2.25 -20.41 -1.68
N LEU A 104 1.80 -19.62 -2.66
CA LEU A 104 1.95 -18.17 -2.64
C LEU A 104 1.22 -17.54 -1.46
N LYS A 105 1.93 -16.67 -0.73
CA LYS A 105 1.31 -15.74 0.22
C LYS A 105 1.24 -14.35 -0.36
N VAL A 106 0.05 -13.77 -0.37
CA VAL A 106 -0.22 -12.43 -0.89
C VAL A 106 -0.44 -11.48 0.28
N TYR A 107 0.27 -10.36 0.31
CA TYR A 107 0.09 -9.31 1.30
C TYR A 107 -0.44 -8.06 0.59
N ALA A 108 -1.70 -7.72 0.83
CA ALA A 108 -2.30 -6.50 0.33
C ALA A 108 -1.89 -5.33 1.26
N ILE A 109 -1.40 -4.24 0.69
CA ILE A 109 -1.12 -3.01 1.42
C ILE A 109 -1.77 -1.84 0.69
N HIS A 110 -2.51 -1.03 1.43
CA HIS A 110 -3.29 0.03 0.83
C HIS A 110 -3.58 1.17 1.80
N ASP A 111 -4.01 2.29 1.24
CA ASP A 111 -4.50 3.44 1.97
C ASP A 111 -5.83 3.16 2.68
N ALA A 112 -6.16 3.91 3.72
CA ALA A 112 -7.53 3.95 4.22
C ALA A 112 -8.38 4.80 3.29
N SER A 113 -8.70 4.25 2.12
CA SER A 113 -9.47 4.88 1.05
C SER A 113 -10.48 3.89 0.46
N PRO A 114 -11.50 4.34 -0.29
CA PRO A 114 -12.45 3.44 -0.94
C PRO A 114 -11.76 2.43 -1.87
N ARG A 115 -10.77 2.89 -2.64
CA ARG A 115 -9.97 2.02 -3.51
C ARG A 115 -9.11 1.04 -2.71
N GLY A 116 -8.54 1.49 -1.60
CA GLY A 116 -7.70 0.68 -0.74
C GLY A 116 -8.47 -0.46 -0.08
N VAL A 117 -9.59 -0.17 0.60
CA VAL A 117 -10.42 -1.20 1.25
C VAL A 117 -11.04 -2.18 0.25
N ALA A 118 -11.11 -1.82 -1.03
CA ALA A 118 -11.56 -2.70 -2.10
C ALA A 118 -10.45 -3.65 -2.61
N LEU A 119 -9.17 -3.43 -2.24
CA LEU A 119 -8.01 -4.12 -2.81
C LEU A 119 -8.08 -5.63 -2.61
N VAL A 120 -8.32 -6.09 -1.38
CA VAL A 120 -8.37 -7.54 -1.07
C VAL A 120 -9.46 -8.23 -1.89
N ASN A 121 -10.66 -7.66 -1.92
CA ASN A 121 -11.77 -8.18 -2.73
C ASN A 121 -11.42 -8.17 -4.22
N TYR A 122 -10.78 -7.11 -4.72
CA TYR A 122 -10.32 -7.02 -6.11
C TYR A 122 -9.32 -8.13 -6.45
N LEU A 123 -8.34 -8.39 -5.59
CA LEU A 123 -7.35 -9.46 -5.81
C LEU A 123 -7.97 -10.86 -5.81
N ARG A 124 -8.98 -11.07 -4.96
CA ARG A 124 -9.69 -12.35 -4.80
C ARG A 124 -10.70 -12.61 -5.92
N THR A 125 -11.29 -11.57 -6.53
CA THR A 125 -12.37 -11.74 -7.52
C THR A 125 -11.93 -11.49 -8.96
N ASN A 126 -10.81 -10.79 -9.18
CA ASN A 126 -10.37 -10.44 -10.53
C ASN A 126 -9.65 -11.62 -11.23
N PRO A 127 -10.12 -12.07 -12.42
CA PRO A 127 -9.50 -13.14 -13.20
C PRO A 127 -8.04 -12.91 -13.62
N ASN A 128 -7.61 -11.64 -13.67
CA ASN A 128 -6.24 -11.27 -14.00
C ASN A 128 -5.30 -11.39 -12.80
N TRP A 129 -5.84 -11.48 -11.58
CA TRP A 129 -5.10 -11.62 -10.33
C TRP A 129 -5.19 -13.05 -9.80
N PHE A 130 -5.74 -13.23 -8.60
CA PHE A 130 -5.67 -14.48 -7.84
C PHE A 130 -7.02 -15.18 -7.70
N SER A 131 -8.03 -14.84 -8.51
CA SER A 131 -9.37 -15.43 -8.38
C SER A 131 -9.44 -16.93 -8.65
N ALA A 132 -8.48 -17.48 -9.38
CA ALA A 132 -8.35 -18.92 -9.65
C ALA A 132 -7.29 -19.59 -8.75
N SER A 133 -6.73 -18.87 -7.78
CA SER A 133 -5.69 -19.34 -6.89
C SER A 133 -6.24 -19.69 -5.51
N THR A 134 -5.59 -20.62 -4.82
CA THR A 134 -5.82 -20.93 -3.39
C THR A 134 -4.94 -20.09 -2.46
N ALA A 135 -4.18 -19.14 -3.01
CA ALA A 135 -3.28 -18.29 -2.25
C ALA A 135 -3.99 -17.54 -1.11
N THR A 136 -3.41 -17.58 0.08
CA THR A 136 -3.89 -16.79 1.22
C THR A 136 -3.55 -15.31 0.98
N ILE A 137 -4.56 -14.45 1.11
CA ILE A 137 -4.41 -13.00 1.00
C ILE A 137 -4.52 -12.40 2.41
N TYR A 138 -3.43 -11.82 2.89
CA TYR A 138 -3.33 -11.11 4.15
C TYR A 138 -3.54 -9.61 3.90
N ASP A 139 -4.43 -8.99 4.67
CA ASP A 139 -4.61 -7.55 4.64
C ASP A 139 -3.64 -6.88 5.63
N LEU A 140 -2.71 -6.10 5.10
CA LEU A 140 -1.78 -5.23 5.85
C LEU A 140 -2.07 -3.74 5.63
N GLY A 141 -3.19 -3.41 4.97
CA GLY A 141 -3.57 -2.06 4.66
C GLY A 141 -4.00 -1.26 5.89
N LEU A 142 -4.06 0.05 5.70
CA LEU A 142 -4.70 0.94 6.66
C LEU A 142 -6.21 0.85 6.48
N ILE A 143 -6.94 0.55 7.56
CA ILE A 143 -8.41 0.46 7.54
C ILE A 143 -9.04 1.66 8.26
N PRO A 144 -10.22 2.15 7.83
CA PRO A 144 -10.83 3.35 8.40
C PRO A 144 -11.02 3.29 9.91
N ARG A 145 -11.37 2.13 10.50
CA ARG A 145 -11.49 1.97 11.95
C ARG A 145 -10.21 2.30 12.74
N GLN A 146 -9.01 2.10 12.16
CA GLN A 146 -7.74 2.50 12.79
C GLN A 146 -7.59 4.02 12.82
N VAL A 147 -7.99 4.66 11.73
CA VAL A 147 -7.88 6.11 11.56
C VAL A 147 -8.89 6.84 12.43
N ILE A 148 -10.15 6.39 12.43
CA ILE A 148 -11.23 7.01 13.22
C ILE A 148 -10.88 7.04 14.71
N LYS A 149 -10.25 5.97 15.21
CA LYS A 149 -9.79 5.87 16.60
C LYS A 149 -8.53 6.71 16.91
N ASN A 150 -7.84 7.23 15.89
CA ASN A 150 -6.60 7.98 16.04
C ASN A 150 -6.65 9.33 15.29
N PRO A 151 -7.21 10.39 15.93
CA PRO A 151 -7.45 11.68 15.29
C PRO A 151 -6.18 12.48 14.98
N LYS A 152 -4.99 11.97 15.31
CA LYS A 152 -3.70 12.62 15.04
C LYS A 152 -3.17 12.36 13.63
N LEU A 153 -3.76 11.41 12.91
CA LEU A 153 -3.37 11.14 11.52
C LEU A 153 -3.81 12.26 10.59
N PHE A 154 -2.95 12.55 9.60
CA PHE A 154 -3.30 13.48 8.54
C PHE A 154 -4.40 12.86 7.67
N MET A 155 -5.57 13.48 7.68
CA MET A 155 -6.76 13.01 6.97
C MET A 155 -7.03 13.93 5.78
N GLY A 156 -6.98 13.34 4.59
CA GLY A 156 -7.43 13.95 3.36
C GLY A 156 -8.96 13.89 3.23
N ASN A 157 -9.50 14.79 2.42
CA ASN A 157 -10.90 14.74 2.01
C ASN A 157 -11.04 15.18 0.54
N SER A 158 -11.76 14.41 -0.27
CA SER A 158 -12.03 14.79 -1.65
C SER A 158 -13.41 14.32 -2.13
N GLN A 159 -13.97 15.05 -3.08
CA GLN A 159 -15.24 14.67 -3.70
C GLN A 159 -15.10 13.38 -4.53
N GLU A 160 -13.93 13.13 -5.12
CA GLU A 160 -13.64 11.90 -5.85
C GLU A 160 -13.68 10.68 -4.94
N SER A 161 -12.99 10.74 -3.79
CA SER A 161 -13.06 9.70 -2.76
C SER A 161 -14.51 9.50 -2.28
N ALA A 162 -15.29 10.56 -2.09
CA ALA A 162 -16.69 10.43 -1.69
C ALA A 162 -17.54 9.67 -2.73
N GLN A 163 -17.29 9.93 -4.03
CA GLN A 163 -17.97 9.23 -5.12
C GLN A 163 -17.58 7.76 -5.18
N GLU A 164 -16.29 7.44 -5.01
CA GLU A 164 -15.81 6.06 -4.95
C GLU A 164 -16.39 5.31 -3.75
N GLY A 165 -16.42 5.94 -2.57
CA GLY A 165 -17.03 5.40 -1.35
C GLY A 165 -18.49 5.01 -1.55
N ARG A 166 -19.27 5.87 -2.24
CA ARG A 166 -20.68 5.57 -2.57
C ARG A 166 -20.83 4.42 -3.57
N ARG A 167 -19.84 4.21 -4.44
CA ARG A 167 -19.82 3.13 -5.45
C ARG A 167 -19.29 1.79 -4.92
N LEU A 168 -18.87 1.71 -3.65
CA LEU A 168 -18.43 0.45 -3.06
C LEU A 168 -19.50 -0.63 -3.16
N GLY A 169 -19.09 -1.81 -3.63
CA GLY A 169 -19.97 -2.97 -3.78
C GLY A 169 -20.44 -3.54 -2.43
N PRO A 170 -21.52 -4.33 -2.43
CA PRO A 170 -22.11 -4.87 -1.20
C PRO A 170 -21.14 -5.76 -0.41
N GLU A 171 -20.31 -6.56 -1.09
CA GLU A 171 -19.31 -7.44 -0.46
C GLU A 171 -18.23 -6.67 0.30
N ILE A 172 -17.85 -5.49 -0.18
CA ILE A 172 -16.86 -4.66 0.52
C ILE A 172 -17.53 -3.98 1.71
N ARG A 173 -18.76 -3.48 1.51
CA ARG A 173 -19.52 -2.81 2.57
C ARG A 173 -19.85 -3.74 3.75
N SER A 174 -20.09 -5.03 3.52
CA SER A 174 -20.37 -6.00 4.58
C SER A 174 -19.15 -6.26 5.48
N SER A 175 -17.93 -6.07 4.96
CA SER A 175 -16.68 -6.17 5.73
C SER A 175 -16.38 -4.94 6.60
N LEU A 176 -17.10 -3.85 6.40
CA LEU A 176 -16.90 -2.56 7.07
C LEU A 176 -18.04 -2.27 8.05
N SER A 177 -17.73 -1.57 9.15
CA SER A 177 -18.78 -1.07 10.04
C SER A 177 -19.53 0.12 9.41
N ALA A 178 -20.74 0.40 9.90
CA ALA A 178 -21.54 1.53 9.41
C ALA A 178 -20.82 2.88 9.56
N GLU A 179 -20.00 3.04 10.61
CA GLU A 179 -19.18 4.24 10.83
C GLU A 179 -18.11 4.38 9.75
N GLU A 180 -17.43 3.28 9.40
CA GLU A 180 -16.39 3.26 8.35
C GLU A 180 -16.98 3.56 6.97
N VAL A 181 -18.14 2.98 6.65
CA VAL A 181 -18.84 3.27 5.39
C VAL A 181 -19.20 4.75 5.30
N THR A 182 -19.77 5.32 6.37
CA THR A 182 -20.12 6.75 6.42
C THR A 182 -18.88 7.64 6.29
N TRP A 183 -17.77 7.24 6.90
CA TRP A 183 -16.50 7.95 6.83
C TRP A 183 -15.96 8.00 5.40
N LEU A 184 -16.00 6.88 4.67
CA LEU A 184 -15.60 6.78 3.26
C LEU A 184 -16.53 7.56 2.32
N GLU A 185 -17.85 7.47 2.51
CA GLU A 185 -18.85 8.18 1.69
C GLU A 185 -18.82 9.71 1.86
N SER A 186 -18.25 10.17 2.97
CA SER A 186 -17.95 11.58 3.24
C SER A 186 -16.69 12.07 2.51
N GLY A 187 -15.98 11.17 1.83
CA GLY A 187 -14.77 11.45 1.05
C GLY A 187 -13.49 11.51 1.84
N ASN A 188 -13.50 11.04 3.09
CA ASN A 188 -12.30 10.99 3.90
C ASN A 188 -11.38 9.86 3.44
N PHE A 189 -10.07 10.08 3.52
CA PHE A 189 -9.07 9.06 3.29
C PHE A 189 -7.77 9.36 4.05
N VAL A 190 -6.94 8.35 4.23
CA VAL A 190 -5.56 8.50 4.73
C VAL A 190 -4.62 7.70 3.86
N GLU A 191 -3.66 8.40 3.28
CA GLU A 191 -2.58 7.85 2.47
C GLU A 191 -1.49 7.22 3.34
N LEU A 192 -0.91 6.12 2.90
CA LEU A 192 0.26 5.50 3.53
C LEU A 192 1.49 6.44 3.49
N GLU A 193 1.55 7.33 2.50
CA GLU A 193 2.54 8.38 2.36
C GLU A 193 2.49 9.42 3.51
N SER A 194 1.41 9.43 4.32
CA SER A 194 1.34 10.25 5.54
C SER A 194 2.24 9.74 6.68
N PHE A 195 2.73 8.51 6.60
CA PHE A 195 3.67 7.93 7.56
C PHE A 195 5.11 8.19 7.16
N SER A 196 6.01 8.24 8.14
CA SER A 196 7.44 8.31 7.82
C SER A 196 7.89 7.02 7.11
N PRO A 197 8.84 7.11 6.16
CA PRO A 197 9.40 5.95 5.46
C PRO A 197 9.80 4.79 6.39
N ARG A 198 10.49 5.11 7.50
CA ARG A 198 10.94 4.11 8.47
C ARG A 198 9.77 3.40 9.14
N LYS A 199 8.72 4.15 9.50
CA LYS A 199 7.53 3.60 10.14
C LYS A 199 6.80 2.66 9.19
N LEU A 200 6.63 3.07 7.93
CA LEU A 200 5.96 2.26 6.91
C LEU A 200 6.71 0.94 6.67
N LEU A 201 8.03 0.98 6.44
CA LEU A 201 8.84 -0.24 6.27
C LEU A 201 8.76 -1.17 7.48
N GLN A 202 8.83 -0.61 8.70
CA GLN A 202 8.74 -1.38 9.94
C GLN A 202 7.40 -2.10 10.06
N ILE A 203 6.29 -1.39 9.80
CA ILE A 203 4.94 -1.95 9.87
C ILE A 203 4.81 -3.15 8.94
N ILE A 204 5.21 -3.00 7.67
CA ILE A 204 5.03 -4.04 6.66
C ILE A 204 5.88 -5.26 6.99
N THR A 205 7.14 -5.04 7.38
CA THR A 205 8.06 -6.13 7.77
C THR A 205 7.50 -6.92 8.96
N GLN A 206 6.95 -6.23 9.95
CA GLN A 206 6.36 -6.88 11.13
C GLN A 206 5.05 -7.60 10.79
N GLY A 207 4.19 -7.01 9.95
CA GLY A 207 2.98 -7.67 9.46
C GLY A 207 3.30 -8.99 8.74
N ILE A 208 4.32 -8.98 7.87
CA ILE A 208 4.81 -10.20 7.22
C ILE A 208 5.36 -11.19 8.26
N ALA A 209 6.15 -10.76 9.24
CA ALA A 209 6.71 -11.65 10.25
C ALA A 209 5.63 -12.31 11.13
N LEU A 210 4.61 -11.55 11.51
CA LEU A 210 3.50 -12.03 12.34
C LEU A 210 2.63 -13.04 11.59
N SER A 211 2.40 -12.87 10.29
CA SER A 211 1.70 -13.88 9.48
C SER A 211 2.37 -15.27 9.47
N ARG A 212 3.67 -15.35 9.83
CA ARG A 212 4.42 -16.61 9.97
C ARG A 212 4.20 -17.28 11.32
N SER A 213 3.83 -16.50 12.32
CA SER A 213 3.55 -16.96 13.67
C SER A 213 2.05 -17.26 13.69
N SER A 214 1.67 -18.53 13.76
CA SER A 214 0.27 -19.00 13.83
C SER A 214 -0.40 -18.59 15.15
N ILE A 215 -0.48 -17.29 15.41
CA ILE A 215 -1.16 -16.69 16.54
C ILE A 215 -2.52 -16.25 16.02
N ASP A 216 -3.57 -16.79 16.65
CA ASP A 216 -4.97 -16.51 16.36
C ASP A 216 -5.24 -15.01 16.16
N SER A 217 -6.05 -14.75 15.13
CA SER A 217 -6.96 -13.61 14.94
C SER A 217 -6.83 -12.49 15.99
N GLU A 218 -6.38 -11.31 15.54
CA GLU A 218 -6.22 -10.07 16.33
C GLU A 218 -4.84 -9.82 16.95
N ALA A 219 -3.75 -10.11 16.24
CA ALA A 219 -2.44 -9.56 16.60
C ALA A 219 -2.42 -8.03 16.36
N VAL A 220 -2.77 -7.28 17.41
CA VAL A 220 -2.64 -5.82 17.46
C VAL A 220 -1.16 -5.46 17.57
N THR A 221 -0.53 -4.98 16.49
CA THR A 221 0.77 -4.31 16.66
C THR A 221 0.53 -2.93 17.24
N ASN A 222 0.45 -2.80 18.56
CA ASN A 222 0.57 -1.48 19.20
C ASN A 222 2.02 -1.02 19.02
N LEU A 223 2.29 -0.30 17.92
CA LEU A 223 3.61 0.24 17.64
C LEU A 223 3.86 1.49 18.48
N ASN A 224 4.09 1.29 19.78
CA ASN A 224 4.82 2.26 20.61
C ASN A 224 6.29 2.23 20.16
N TYR A 225 6.65 3.18 19.31
CA TYR A 225 8.05 3.53 19.11
C TYR A 225 8.23 4.95 19.64
N ASP A 226 8.98 5.05 20.73
CA ASP A 226 9.46 6.28 21.35
C ASP A 226 10.64 6.80 20.50
N ASP A 227 10.32 7.32 19.32
CA ASP A 227 11.15 8.40 18.77
C ASP A 227 10.61 9.67 19.44
N GLY A 228 11.47 10.61 19.83
CA GLY A 228 11.09 11.84 20.55
C GLY A 228 10.07 12.76 19.83
N ASP A 229 9.45 12.27 18.77
CA ASP A 229 8.29 12.80 18.06
C ASP A 229 7.02 12.03 18.47
N THR A 230 6.16 12.71 19.23
CA THR A 230 4.92 12.20 19.87
C THR A 230 3.78 11.91 18.86
N TYR A 231 4.09 11.30 17.71
CA TYR A 231 3.13 10.97 16.66
C TYR A 231 2.69 9.51 16.74
N SER A 232 1.65 9.31 17.54
CA SER A 232 0.57 8.32 17.43
C SER A 232 0.93 6.83 17.16
N SER A 233 0.55 5.95 18.10
CA SER A 233 0.56 4.49 17.93
C SER A 233 -0.55 4.06 16.97
N VAL A 234 -0.26 4.06 15.66
CA VAL A 234 -1.11 3.35 14.69
C VAL A 234 -0.64 1.91 14.63
N GLY A 235 -1.50 1.00 15.06
CA GLY A 235 -1.32 -0.43 14.82
C GLY A 235 -1.99 -0.86 13.54
N ILE A 236 -1.24 -1.52 12.66
CA ILE A 236 -1.83 -2.24 11.54
C ILE A 236 -2.35 -3.58 12.07
N PHE A 237 -3.62 -3.86 11.78
CA PHE A 237 -4.26 -5.11 12.15
C PHE A 237 -3.98 -6.11 11.04
N LEU A 238 -3.44 -7.26 11.41
CA LEU A 238 -3.56 -8.46 10.57
C LEU A 238 -5.01 -8.94 10.70
N VAL A 239 -5.84 -8.61 9.71
CA VAL A 239 -7.13 -9.28 9.56
C VAL A 239 -6.90 -10.44 8.60
N ASP A 240 -6.97 -11.66 9.13
CA ASP A 240 -7.25 -12.80 8.27
C ASP A 240 -8.66 -12.56 7.73
N SER A 241 -8.79 -12.34 6.43
CA SER A 241 -10.09 -12.14 5.81
C SER A 241 -10.79 -13.50 5.76
N PHE A 242 -11.35 -13.90 6.91
CA PHE A 242 -12.13 -15.10 7.12
C PHE A 242 -13.30 -15.17 6.12
N GLY A 243 -13.41 -16.31 5.43
CA GLY A 243 -14.55 -16.68 4.59
C GLY A 243 -14.29 -16.59 3.09
#